data_AF-C5KSC2-F1
#
_entry.id   AF-C5KSC2-F1
#
_cell.length_a   1.000
_cell.length_b   1.000
_cell.length_c   1.000
_cell.angle_alpha   90.00
_cell.angle_beta   90.00
_cell.angle_gamma   90.00
#
_symmetry.space_group_name_H-M   'P 1'
#
loop_
_entity.id
_entity.type
_entity.pdbx_description
1 polymer ?
#
loop_
_entity_poly.entity_id
_entity_poly.type
_entity_poly.pdbx_seq_one_letter_code
_entity_poly.pdbx_strand_id
1 'polypeptide(L)'
;MSAAAAATTSNTREQAINSYIGKVKEHREREARCKKLREQIKEVENDFETSEDHLKALQSVGQIVGEVLKQLDEERFIVKASSGPRYVVTCKQRLDAAKLTTGTRVALDITTLTIMKAMPREVDPLVFSMLSEDPGEVRY
;
A
#
# COMPACT_ATOMS: atom_id res chain seq x y z
N MET A 1 3.66 -4.42 -81.21
CA MET A 1 3.86 -3.36 -80.19
C MET A 1 3.15 -3.59 -78.85
N SER A 2 2.35 -4.66 -78.67
CA SER A 2 1.57 -4.88 -77.43
C SER A 2 2.39 -5.41 -76.22
N ALA A 3 3.47 -6.16 -76.44
CA ALA A 3 4.22 -6.83 -75.37
C ALA A 3 5.10 -5.90 -74.49
N ALA A 4 5.54 -4.75 -75.01
CA ALA A 4 6.44 -3.83 -74.30
C ALA A 4 5.73 -3.00 -73.21
N ALA A 5 4.43 -2.74 -73.40
CA ALA A 5 3.59 -2.05 -72.41
C ALA A 5 3.29 -2.94 -71.20
N ALA A 6 3.12 -4.25 -71.41
CA ALA A 6 2.87 -5.22 -70.34
C ALA A 6 4.08 -5.37 -69.39
N ALA A 7 5.31 -5.36 -69.92
CA ALA A 7 6.56 -5.49 -69.16
C ALA A 7 6.93 -4.21 -68.36
N THR A 8 6.44 -3.05 -68.77
CA THR A 8 6.61 -1.78 -68.02
C THR A 8 5.56 -1.65 -66.91
N THR A 9 4.34 -2.15 -67.11
CA THR A 9 3.33 -2.27 -66.03
C THR A 9 3.65 -3.31 -64.96
N SER A 10 4.32 -4.41 -65.29
CA SER A 10 4.75 -5.39 -64.26
C SER A 10 5.82 -4.81 -63.33
N ASN A 11 6.77 -4.05 -63.88
CA ASN A 11 7.90 -3.47 -63.15
C ASN A 11 7.45 -2.35 -62.18
N THR A 12 6.49 -1.52 -62.59
CA THR A 12 5.88 -0.49 -61.71
C THR A 12 5.02 -1.10 -60.60
N ARG A 13 4.30 -2.19 -60.90
CA ARG A 13 3.53 -2.96 -59.91
C ARG A 13 4.43 -3.60 -58.86
N GLU A 14 5.56 -4.18 -59.26
CA GLU A 14 6.55 -4.77 -58.35
C GLU A 14 7.20 -3.72 -57.44
N GLN A 15 7.53 -2.54 -57.97
CA GLN A 15 8.01 -1.41 -57.17
C GLN A 15 6.97 -0.92 -56.16
N ALA A 16 5.70 -0.83 -56.56
CA ALA A 16 4.61 -0.46 -55.67
C ALA A 16 4.41 -1.50 -54.54
N ILE A 17 4.48 -2.80 -54.86
CA ILE A 17 4.40 -3.89 -53.87
C ILE A 17 5.57 -3.82 -52.89
N ASN A 18 6.79 -3.60 -53.37
CA ASN A 18 7.97 -3.45 -52.51
C ASN A 18 7.86 -2.24 -51.58
N SER A 19 7.33 -1.11 -52.07
CA SER A 19 7.06 0.07 -51.24
C SER A 19 6.00 -0.19 -50.16
N TYR A 20 4.96 -0.97 -50.49
CA TYR A 20 3.90 -1.35 -49.56
C TYR A 20 4.43 -2.31 -48.48
N ILE A 21 5.22 -3.31 -48.86
CA ILE A 21 5.86 -4.23 -47.91
C ILE A 21 6.78 -3.47 -46.95
N GLY A 22 7.54 -2.49 -47.44
CA GLY A 22 8.35 -1.60 -46.61
C GLY A 22 7.51 -0.88 -45.56
N LYS A 23 6.42 -0.22 -45.97
CA LYS A 23 5.48 0.48 -45.07
C LYS A 23 4.83 -0.45 -44.04
N VAL A 24 4.48 -1.68 -44.42
CA VAL A 24 3.89 -2.67 -43.49
C VAL A 24 4.89 -3.12 -42.43
N LYS A 25 6.16 -3.35 -42.80
CA LYS A 25 7.23 -3.66 -41.82
C LYS A 25 7.42 -2.51 -40.84
N GLU A 26 7.49 -1.30 -41.38
CA GLU A 26 7.59 -0.05 -40.63
C GLU A 26 6.41 0.18 -39.66
N HIS A 27 5.19 -0.18 -40.05
CA HIS A 27 4.02 -0.10 -39.17
C HIS A 27 4.12 -1.12 -38.03
N ARG A 28 4.51 -2.36 -38.34
CA ARG A 28 4.69 -3.43 -37.33
C ARG A 28 5.78 -3.08 -36.30
N GLU A 29 6.89 -2.49 -36.73
CA GLU A 29 7.95 -2.04 -35.83
C GLU A 29 7.46 -0.92 -34.90
N ARG A 30 6.69 0.04 -35.43
CA ARG A 30 6.09 1.12 -34.62
C ARG A 30 5.06 0.57 -33.64
N GLU A 31 4.20 -0.36 -34.05
CA GLU A 31 3.26 -1.04 -33.15
C GLU A 31 3.96 -1.77 -32.01
N ALA A 32 5.02 -2.53 -32.33
CA ALA A 32 5.83 -3.22 -31.32
C ALA A 32 6.49 -2.23 -30.34
N ARG A 33 6.99 -1.10 -30.84
CA ARG A 33 7.55 -0.03 -29.99
C ARG A 33 6.48 0.61 -29.10
N CYS A 34 5.29 0.90 -29.65
CA CYS A 34 4.17 1.43 -28.87
C CYS A 34 3.73 0.46 -27.77
N LYS A 35 3.71 -0.85 -28.04
CA LYS A 35 3.37 -1.85 -27.03
C LYS A 35 4.38 -1.88 -25.89
N LYS A 36 5.69 -1.90 -26.20
CA LYS A 36 6.76 -1.85 -25.20
C LYS A 36 6.70 -0.59 -24.34
N LEU A 37 6.48 0.58 -24.95
CA LEU A 37 6.34 1.84 -24.22
C LEU A 37 5.12 1.84 -23.29
N ARG A 38 4.00 1.21 -23.68
CA ARG A 38 2.82 1.07 -22.81
C ARG A 38 3.07 0.16 -21.63
N GLU A 39 3.84 -0.90 -21.81
CA GLU A 39 4.25 -1.80 -20.72
C GLU A 39 5.16 -1.07 -19.74
N GLN A 40 6.16 -0.33 -20.26
CA GLN A 40 7.05 0.50 -19.44
C GLN A 40 6.32 1.60 -18.65
N ILE A 41 5.31 2.24 -19.24
CA ILE A 41 4.50 3.24 -18.53
C ILE A 41 3.81 2.60 -17.32
N LYS A 42 3.23 1.41 -17.47
CA LYS A 42 2.58 0.71 -16.35
C LYS A 42 3.55 0.32 -15.25
N GLU A 43 4.74 -0.15 -15.63
CA GLU A 43 5.80 -0.47 -14.66
C GLU A 43 6.19 0.78 -13.85
N VAL A 44 6.44 1.91 -14.53
CA VAL A 44 6.79 3.17 -13.89
C VAL A 44 5.64 3.73 -13.05
N GLU A 45 4.39 3.60 -13.48
CA GLU A 45 3.22 4.01 -12.70
C GLU A 45 3.12 3.20 -11.40
N ASN A 46 3.33 1.88 -11.44
CA ASN A 46 3.32 1.04 -10.24
C ASN A 46 4.47 1.40 -9.28
N ASP A 47 5.67 1.64 -9.82
CA ASP A 47 6.82 2.06 -9.03
C ASP A 47 6.58 3.44 -8.39
N PHE A 48 5.96 4.35 -9.13
CA PHE A 48 5.59 5.66 -8.64
C PHE A 48 4.58 5.57 -7.49
N GLU A 49 3.50 4.81 -7.66
CA GLU A 49 2.49 4.57 -6.61
C GLU A 49 3.14 3.97 -5.35
N THR A 50 3.99 2.96 -5.51
CA THR A 50 4.72 2.34 -4.40
C THR A 50 5.61 3.36 -3.68
N SER A 51 6.33 4.19 -4.43
CA SER A 51 7.19 5.22 -3.86
C SER A 51 6.42 6.34 -3.14
N GLU A 52 5.25 6.72 -3.66
CA GLU A 52 4.36 7.66 -3.00
C GLU A 52 3.79 7.10 -1.69
N ASP A 53 3.42 5.82 -1.68
CA ASP A 53 2.91 5.16 -0.49
C ASP A 53 3.98 5.06 0.60
N HIS A 54 5.24 4.83 0.23
CA HIS A 54 6.36 4.92 1.15
C HIS A 54 6.53 6.33 1.73
N LEU A 55 6.41 7.39 0.90
CA LEU A 55 6.46 8.77 1.38
C LEU A 55 5.31 9.09 2.35
N LYS A 56 4.09 8.66 2.03
CA LYS A 56 2.92 8.83 2.92
C LYS A 56 3.10 8.07 4.23
N ALA A 57 3.65 6.87 4.19
CA ALA A 57 3.94 6.08 5.39
C ALA A 57 4.98 6.77 6.30
N LEU A 58 6.01 7.43 5.74
CA LEU A 58 7.02 8.16 6.51
C LEU A 58 6.47 9.36 7.28
N GLN A 59 5.37 9.95 6.83
CA GLN A 59 4.71 11.06 7.54
C GLN A 59 3.94 10.59 8.78
N SER A 60 3.64 9.29 8.87
CA SER A 60 2.96 8.74 10.04
C SER A 60 3.88 8.71 11.25
N VAL A 61 3.42 9.29 12.35
CA VAL A 61 4.14 9.29 13.63
C VAL A 61 3.69 8.14 14.50
N GLY A 62 4.65 7.53 15.21
CA GLY A 62 4.36 6.50 16.20
C GLY A 62 3.53 7.04 17.36
N GLN A 63 2.70 6.18 17.94
CA GLN A 63 1.93 6.45 19.14
C GLN A 63 2.50 5.66 20.31
N ILE A 64 2.51 6.24 21.51
CA ILE A 64 2.93 5.56 22.72
C ILE A 64 1.79 4.69 23.23
N VAL A 65 2.07 3.43 23.55
CA VAL A 65 1.11 2.55 24.21
C VAL A 65 1.06 2.85 25.71
N GLY A 66 -0.15 2.87 26.28
CA GLY A 66 -0.36 2.93 27.72
C GLY A 66 -1.62 2.20 28.17
N GLU A 67 -1.78 2.11 29.48
CA GLU A 67 -2.93 1.51 30.14
C GLU A 67 -3.63 2.56 31.02
N VAL A 68 -4.95 2.68 30.89
CA VAL A 68 -5.76 3.57 31.71
C VAL A 68 -5.84 2.99 33.12
N LEU A 69 -5.33 3.73 34.11
CA LEU A 69 -5.42 3.31 35.51
C LEU A 69 -6.74 3.75 36.13
N LYS A 70 -7.08 5.03 36.01
CA LYS A 70 -8.26 5.62 36.64
C LYS A 70 -8.70 6.88 35.91
N GLN A 71 -10.01 7.06 35.76
CA GLN A 71 -10.59 8.33 35.35
C GLN A 71 -10.59 9.31 36.52
N LEU A 72 -10.10 10.54 36.28
CA LEU A 72 -10.08 11.60 37.29
C LEU A 72 -11.32 12.48 37.14
N ASP A 73 -11.48 13.05 35.93
CA ASP A 73 -12.62 13.86 35.52
C ASP A 73 -13.19 13.30 34.20
N GLU A 74 -14.24 13.93 33.65
CA GLU A 74 -14.79 13.56 32.34
C GLU A 74 -13.75 13.67 31.21
N GLU A 75 -12.85 14.66 31.28
CA GLU A 75 -11.83 14.91 30.26
C GLU A 75 -10.43 14.36 30.60
N ARG A 76 -10.15 14.15 31.89
CA ARG A 76 -8.80 13.83 32.40
C ARG A 76 -8.70 12.42 32.94
N PHE A 77 -7.68 11.69 32.48
CA PHE A 77 -7.42 10.29 32.82
C PHE A 77 -5.99 10.11 33.33
N ILE A 78 -5.80 9.19 34.27
CA ILE A 78 -4.47 8.72 34.66
C ILE A 78 -4.11 7.53 33.79
N VAL A 79 -3.02 7.65 33.05
CA VAL A 79 -2.48 6.58 32.18
C VAL A 79 -1.08 6.22 32.63
N LYS A 80 -0.80 4.93 32.68
CA LYS A 80 0.55 4.39 32.82
C LYS A 80 1.11 4.14 31.42
N ALA A 81 2.16 4.86 31.05
CA ALA A 81 2.85 4.58 29.79
C ALA A 81 3.57 3.22 29.89
N SER A 82 3.72 2.51 28.77
CA SER A 82 4.53 1.28 28.73
C SER A 82 5.97 1.52 29.17
N SER A 83 6.47 2.77 29.09
CA SER A 83 7.79 3.16 29.61
C SER A 83 7.88 3.19 31.15
N GLY A 84 6.75 3.15 31.87
CA GLY A 84 6.70 3.09 33.34
C GLY A 84 6.09 4.31 34.05
N PRO A 85 6.38 5.57 33.66
CA PRO A 85 5.80 6.75 34.28
C PRO A 85 4.28 6.83 34.16
N ARG A 86 3.66 7.53 35.12
CA ARG A 86 2.23 7.82 35.13
C ARG A 86 2.00 9.28 34.74
N TYR A 87 1.09 9.50 33.80
CA TYR A 87 0.73 10.82 33.31
C TYR A 87 -0.75 11.08 33.55
N VAL A 88 -1.07 12.35 33.81
CA VAL A 88 -2.45 12.85 33.72
C VAL A 88 -2.62 13.39 32.31
N VAL A 89 -3.52 12.77 31.56
CA VAL A 89 -3.69 13.02 30.13
C VAL A 89 -5.13 13.37 29.81
N THR A 90 -5.30 14.17 28.77
CA THR A 90 -6.61 14.57 28.28
C THR A 90 -7.08 13.62 27.18
N CYS A 91 -8.38 13.36 27.14
CA CYS A 91 -9.01 12.60 26.07
C CYS A 91 -9.41 13.49 24.88
N LYS A 92 -9.30 12.97 23.66
CA LYS A 92 -9.84 13.63 22.48
C LYS A 92 -11.38 13.56 22.50
N GLN A 93 -12.05 14.71 22.35
CA GLN A 93 -13.52 14.83 22.43
C GLN A 93 -14.32 13.91 21.49
N ARG A 94 -13.73 13.47 20.38
CA ARG A 94 -14.38 12.53 19.43
C ARG A 94 -14.40 11.08 19.92
N LEU A 95 -13.76 10.77 21.04
CA LEU A 95 -13.59 9.41 21.53
C LEU A 95 -14.58 9.13 22.66
N ASP A 96 -15.23 7.96 22.62
CA ASP A 96 -16.20 7.57 23.63
C ASP A 96 -15.52 7.32 24.99
N ALA A 97 -15.69 8.25 25.93
CA ALA A 97 -15.17 8.12 27.29
C ALA A 97 -15.69 6.85 28.00
N ALA A 98 -16.88 6.35 27.63
CA ALA A 98 -17.46 5.13 28.19
C ALA A 98 -16.64 3.86 27.91
N LYS A 99 -15.85 3.84 26.83
CA LYS A 99 -14.97 2.70 26.48
C LYS A 99 -13.63 2.75 27.23
N LEU A 100 -13.30 3.90 27.82
CA LEU A 100 -12.08 4.13 28.59
C LEU A 100 -12.27 3.71 30.04
N THR A 101 -12.52 2.42 30.24
CA THR A 101 -12.53 1.81 31.57
C THR A 101 -11.11 1.57 32.10
N THR A 102 -10.99 1.39 33.40
CA THR A 102 -9.73 1.00 34.05
C THR A 102 -9.23 -0.33 33.48
N GLY A 103 -7.95 -0.38 33.10
CA GLY A 103 -7.33 -1.53 32.44
C GLY A 103 -7.48 -1.56 30.91
N THR A 104 -8.17 -0.59 30.31
CA THR A 104 -8.21 -0.47 28.86
C THR A 104 -6.87 0.05 28.33
N ARG A 105 -6.36 -0.60 27.28
CA ARG A 105 -5.17 -0.14 26.56
C ARG A 105 -5.51 1.03 25.65
N VAL A 106 -4.66 2.04 25.64
CA VAL A 106 -4.84 3.25 24.85
C VAL A 106 -3.56 3.61 24.10
N ALA A 107 -3.74 4.27 22.96
CA ALA A 107 -2.67 4.90 22.22
C ALA A 107 -2.63 6.40 22.57
N LEU A 108 -1.45 6.86 22.96
CA LEU A 108 -1.13 8.24 23.30
C LEU A 108 -0.34 8.89 22.18
N ASP A 109 -0.61 10.16 21.91
CA ASP A 109 0.23 10.97 21.04
C ASP A 109 1.60 11.19 21.69
N ILE A 110 2.69 11.02 20.93
CA ILE A 110 4.06 11.12 21.44
C ILE A 110 4.39 12.53 21.95
N THR A 111 3.80 13.56 21.34
CA THR A 111 4.10 14.97 21.64
C THR A 111 3.27 15.52 22.78
N THR A 112 1.95 15.27 22.75
CA THR A 112 0.99 15.85 23.71
C THR A 112 0.56 14.88 24.79
N LEU A 113 0.90 13.59 24.68
CA LEU A 113 0.44 12.51 25.55
C LEU A 113 -1.08 12.39 25.63
N THR A 114 -1.82 12.89 24.64
CA THR A 114 -3.29 12.82 24.62
C THR A 114 -3.80 11.45 24.16
N ILE A 115 -4.94 11.00 24.69
CA ILE A 115 -5.55 9.74 24.28
C ILE A 115 -6.12 9.88 22.86
N MET A 116 -5.51 9.18 21.90
CA MET A 116 -5.91 9.22 20.50
C MET A 116 -6.93 8.14 20.15
N LYS A 117 -6.71 6.91 20.61
CA LYS A 117 -7.54 5.73 20.28
C LYS A 117 -7.49 4.69 21.40
N ALA A 118 -8.61 4.03 21.68
CA ALA A 118 -8.64 2.82 22.51
C ALA A 118 -8.18 1.61 21.68
N MET A 119 -7.26 0.82 22.24
CA MET A 119 -6.72 -0.38 21.60
C MET A 119 -7.32 -1.64 22.23
N PRO A 120 -7.51 -2.70 21.43
CA PRO A 120 -7.86 -4.01 21.96
C PRO A 120 -6.73 -4.57 22.83
N ARG A 121 -7.05 -5.60 23.62
CA ARG A 121 -6.04 -6.34 24.39
C ARG A 121 -5.06 -7.01 23.42
N GLU A 122 -3.76 -6.88 23.71
CA GLU A 122 -2.71 -7.60 23.00
C GLU A 122 -2.54 -8.98 23.63
N VAL A 123 -2.19 -9.95 22.81
CA VAL A 123 -1.72 -11.27 23.24
C VAL A 123 -0.22 -11.29 22.98
N ASP A 124 0.55 -11.76 23.96
CA ASP A 124 2.00 -11.94 23.82
C ASP A 124 2.30 -12.83 22.60
N PRO A 125 3.26 -12.47 21.72
CA PRO A 125 3.64 -13.31 20.60
C PRO A 125 4.00 -14.75 20.99
N LEU A 126 4.59 -14.98 22.17
CA LEU A 126 4.89 -16.34 22.65
C LEU A 126 3.61 -17.15 22.89
N VAL A 127 2.60 -16.54 23.50
CA VAL A 127 1.30 -17.19 23.75
C VAL A 127 0.55 -17.38 22.44
N PHE A 128 0.66 -16.43 21.51
CA PHE A 128 0.10 -16.57 20.18
C PHE A 128 0.72 -17.76 19.44
N SER A 129 2.05 -17.91 19.48
CA SER A 129 2.73 -19.09 18.91
C SER A 129 2.24 -20.39 19.52
N MET A 130 2.14 -20.47 20.85
CA MET A 130 1.62 -21.65 21.56
C MET A 130 0.20 -22.04 21.17
N LEU A 131 -0.66 -21.06 20.84
CA LEU A 131 -2.02 -21.30 20.38
C LEU A 131 -2.10 -21.67 18.90
N SER A 132 -1.20 -21.11 18.09
CA SER A 132 -1.19 -21.31 16.64
C SER A 132 -0.53 -22.60 16.20
N GLU A 133 0.41 -23.11 16.99
CA GLU A 133 1.06 -24.40 16.72
C GLU A 133 0.11 -25.53 17.09
N ASP A 134 -0.50 -26.13 16.07
CA ASP A 134 -1.29 -27.36 16.21
C ASP A 134 -0.40 -28.56 15.85
N PRO A 135 0.11 -29.33 16.83
CA PRO A 135 0.93 -30.52 16.57
C PRO A 135 0.15 -31.68 15.95
N GLY A 136 -1.16 -31.52 15.71
CA GLY A 136 -2.02 -32.51 15.06
C GLY A 136 -2.62 -33.53 16.04
N GLU A 137 -3.77 -34.10 15.66
CA GLU A 137 -4.42 -35.15 16.45
C GLU A 137 -3.61 -36.45 16.40
N VAL A 138 -2.94 -36.80 17.49
CA VAL A 138 -2.39 -38.14 17.68
C VAL A 138 -3.54 -39.09 18.05
N ARG A 139 -3.98 -39.90 17.08
CA ARG A 139 -4.92 -41.00 17.34
C ARG A 139 -4.14 -42.24 17.79
N TYR A 140 -4.45 -42.73 18.99
CA TYR A 140 -3.96 -43.99 19.54
C TYR A 140 -4.76 -45.18 19.00
#